data_AF-A0A0G1WQ56-F1
#
_entry.id   AF-A0A0G1WQ56-F1
#
_cell.length_a   1.000
_cell.length_b   1.000
_cell.length_c   1.000
_cell.angle_alpha   90.00
_cell.angle_beta   90.00
_cell.angle_gamma   90.00
#
_symmetry.space_group_name_H-M   'P 1'
#
loop_
_entity.id
_entity.type
_entity.pdbx_description
1 polymer ?
#
loop_
_entity_poly.entity_id
_entity_poly.type
_entity_poly.pdbx_seq_one_letter_code
_entity_poly.pdbx_strand_id
1 'polypeptide(L)'
;MFSVSEFLSDSAVRRFIRRVGPENTTDMLDLRTADRLGSGVKSTSWRHEDFKQRIIEVQKHIPSVKDLKVNGRDVMEVLGISPGPKVGEILEKLFEEIMEEPHKNEREHLLSEIKRLESVFS
;
A
#
# COMPACT_ATOMS: atom_id res chain seq x y z
N MET A 1 19.15 -0.49 15.39
CA MET A 1 17.76 -0.30 15.88
C MET A 1 16.91 0.21 14.72
N PHE A 2 15.86 -0.51 14.31
CA PHE A 2 14.87 0.05 13.39
C PHE A 2 14.11 1.18 14.11
N SER A 3 14.30 2.44 13.72
CA SER A 3 13.59 3.56 14.32
C SER A 3 12.20 3.69 13.69
N VAL A 4 11.16 3.36 14.46
CA VAL A 4 9.77 3.73 14.12
C VAL A 4 9.66 5.22 14.39
N SER A 5 9.62 6.00 13.30
CA SER A 5 9.43 7.44 13.34
C SER A 5 7.95 7.76 13.50
N GLU A 6 7.65 8.82 14.24
CA GLU A 6 6.32 9.38 14.51
C GLU A 6 5.64 9.86 13.22
N PHE A 7 6.42 9.99 12.14
CA PHE A 7 5.98 10.42 10.81
C PHE A 7 5.80 9.26 9.81
N LEU A 8 5.75 8.02 10.27
CA LEU A 8 5.41 6.91 9.37
C LEU A 8 4.04 7.21 8.77
N SER A 9 3.93 7.33 7.45
CA SER A 9 2.64 7.42 6.76
C SER A 9 2.03 6.01 6.65
N ASP A 10 0.72 5.91 6.41
CA ASP A 10 0.11 4.59 6.19
C ASP A 10 0.72 3.88 4.98
N SER A 11 1.20 4.63 3.99
CA SER A 11 1.96 4.10 2.86
C SER A 11 3.27 3.45 3.32
N ALA A 12 3.97 4.05 4.28
CA ALA A 12 5.17 3.47 4.86
C ALA A 12 4.86 2.21 5.69
N VAL A 13 3.72 2.18 6.41
CA VAL A 13 3.23 1.00 7.12
C VAL A 13 2.87 -0.13 6.14
N ARG A 14 2.16 0.18 5.05
CA ARG A 14 1.86 -0.79 3.96
C ARG A 14 3.13 -1.36 3.33
N ARG A 15 4.10 -0.50 3.02
CA ARG A 15 5.40 -0.91 2.48
C ARG A 15 6.18 -1.78 3.47
N PHE A 16 6.12 -1.46 4.76
CA PHE A 16 6.69 -2.29 5.81
C PHE A 16 6.03 -3.68 5.83
N ILE A 17 4.71 -3.76 5.92
CA ILE A 17 3.94 -5.01 5.91
C ILE A 17 4.27 -5.85 4.67
N ARG A 18 4.28 -5.25 3.47
CA ARG A 18 4.63 -5.94 2.22
C ARG A 18 6.06 -6.49 2.22
N ARG A 19 7.00 -5.79 2.83
CA ARG A 19 8.41 -6.21 2.89
C ARG A 19 8.63 -7.35 3.88
N VAL A 20 7.96 -7.31 5.03
CA VAL A 20 8.12 -8.32 6.08
C VAL A 20 7.23 -9.55 5.86
N GLY A 21 6.14 -9.40 5.10
CA GLY A 21 5.08 -10.40 4.98
C GLY A 21 4.02 -10.19 6.07
N PRO A 22 2.72 -10.11 5.73
CA PRO A 22 1.66 -9.85 6.70
C PRO A 22 1.65 -10.84 7.87
N GLU A 23 1.95 -12.11 7.60
CA GLU A 23 2.07 -13.18 8.59
C GLU A 23 3.19 -12.96 9.62
N ASN A 24 4.26 -12.24 9.25
CA ASN A 24 5.42 -12.00 10.12
C ASN A 24 5.31 -10.67 10.90
N THR A 25 4.22 -9.92 10.72
CA THR A 25 4.08 -8.58 11.34
C THR A 25 4.06 -8.64 12.87
N THR A 26 3.46 -9.70 13.44
CA THR A 26 3.46 -9.94 14.89
C THR A 26 4.86 -10.24 15.42
N ASP A 27 5.58 -11.16 14.78
CA ASP A 27 6.95 -11.53 15.17
C ASP A 27 7.89 -10.33 15.14
N MET A 28 7.71 -9.43 14.17
CA MET A 28 8.46 -8.18 14.08
C MET A 28 8.16 -7.21 15.23
N LEU A 29 6.91 -7.17 15.73
CA LEU A 29 6.55 -6.39 16.92
C LEU A 29 7.13 -6.99 18.20
N ASP A 30 7.18 -8.31 18.30
CA ASP A 30 7.76 -9.02 19.44
C ASP A 30 9.27 -8.84 19.50
N LEU A 31 9.97 -8.95 18.36
CA LEU A 31 11.40 -8.69 18.25
C LEU A 31 11.73 -7.25 18.70
N ARG A 32 10.89 -6.28 18.32
CA ARG A 32 11.02 -4.88 18.75
C ARG A 32 10.82 -4.74 20.26
N THR A 33 9.86 -5.45 20.85
CA THR A 33 9.61 -5.44 22.29
C THR A 33 10.80 -6.01 23.06
N ALA A 34 11.37 -7.11 22.56
CA ALA A 34 12.56 -7.74 23.13
C ALA A 34 13.79 -6.83 23.10
N ASP A 35 14.05 -6.15 21.98
CA ASP A 35 15.15 -5.17 21.84
C ASP A 35 15.05 -4.02 22.86
N ARG A 36 13.82 -3.52 23.08
CA ARG A 36 13.55 -2.45 24.07
C ARG A 36 13.82 -2.91 25.49
N LEU A 37 13.35 -4.11 25.85
CA LEU A 37 13.58 -4.73 27.15
C LEU A 37 15.08 -4.96 27.39
N GLY A 38 15.79 -5.50 26.40
CA GLY A 38 17.24 -5.74 26.47
C GLY A 38 18.07 -4.45 26.59
N SER A 39 17.55 -3.34 26.09
CA SER A 39 18.18 -2.01 26.19
C SER A 39 17.88 -1.27 27.50
N GLY A 40 17.15 -1.88 28.44
CA GLY A 40 16.78 -1.25 29.72
C GLY A 40 15.68 -0.18 29.60
N VAL A 41 14.99 -0.11 28.47
CA VAL A 41 13.87 0.80 28.22
C VAL A 41 12.55 0.07 28.56
N LYS A 42 11.50 0.82 28.93
CA LYS A 42 10.15 0.24 29.12
C LYS A 42 9.74 -0.57 27.88
N SER A 43 9.17 -1.75 28.11
CA SER A 43 8.71 -2.68 27.07
C SER A 43 7.83 -1.99 26.02
N THR A 44 6.90 -1.15 26.46
CA THR A 44 6.00 -0.39 25.60
C THR A 44 6.22 1.12 25.70
N SER A 45 5.65 1.84 24.74
CA SER A 45 5.46 3.29 24.73
C SER A 45 4.21 3.60 23.92
N TRP A 46 3.65 4.80 24.06
CA TRP A 46 2.53 5.24 23.22
C TRP A 46 2.83 5.08 21.72
N ARG A 47 4.08 5.33 21.31
CA ARG A 47 4.54 5.16 19.91
C ARG A 47 4.54 3.70 19.47
N HIS A 48 4.89 2.79 20.37
CA HIS A 48 4.90 1.36 20.06
C HIS A 48 3.47 0.83 19.90
N GLU A 49 2.57 1.27 20.78
CA GLU A 49 1.16 0.90 20.71
C GLU A 49 0.49 1.51 19.46
N ASP A 50 0.74 2.78 19.14
CA ASP A 50 0.24 3.43 17.92
C ASP A 50 0.66 2.67 16.65
N PHE A 51 1.95 2.33 16.54
CA PHE A 51 2.45 1.55 15.41
C PHE A 51 1.79 0.17 15.30
N LYS A 52 1.56 -0.51 16.43
CA LYS A 52 0.83 -1.78 16.48
C LYS A 52 -0.62 -1.62 15.99
N GLN A 53 -1.33 -0.59 16.47
CA GLN A 53 -2.70 -0.31 16.02
C GLN A 53 -2.75 0.00 14.53
N ARG A 54 -1.80 0.77 14.01
CA ARG A 54 -1.73 1.10 12.58
C ARG A 54 -1.44 -0.11 11.70
N ILE A 55 -0.58 -1.03 12.15
CA ILE A 55 -0.38 -2.32 11.45
C ILE A 55 -1.70 -3.10 11.36
N ILE A 56 -2.49 -3.13 12.45
CA ILE A 56 -3.79 -3.81 12.47
C ILE A 56 -4.80 -3.13 11.54
N GLU A 57 -4.91 -1.80 11.61
CA GLU A 57 -5.81 -0.97 10.78
C GLU A 57 -5.54 -1.14 9.28
N VAL A 58 -4.26 -1.05 8.89
CA VAL A 58 -3.82 -1.16 7.51
C VAL A 58 -4.08 -2.55 6.94
N GLN A 59 -3.89 -3.61 7.74
CA GLN A 59 -4.17 -4.98 7.30
C GLN A 59 -5.66 -5.24 7.05
N LYS A 60 -6.57 -4.53 7.74
CA LYS A 60 -8.02 -4.64 7.50
C LYS A 60 -8.46 -4.03 6.17
N HIS A 61 -7.73 -3.03 5.69
CA HIS A 61 -8.11 -2.21 4.52
C HIS A 61 -7.14 -2.42 3.36
N ILE A 62 -6.88 -3.68 2.99
CA ILE A 62 -6.12 -3.99 1.79
C ILE A 62 -7.07 -3.82 0.58
N PRO A 63 -6.84 -2.83 -0.30
CA PRO A 63 -7.65 -2.68 -1.49
C PRO A 63 -7.55 -3.94 -2.36
N SER A 64 -8.65 -4.34 -2.98
CA SER A 64 -8.72 -5.31 -4.06
C SER A 64 -8.66 -4.61 -5.41
N VAL A 65 -8.24 -5.32 -6.47
CA VAL A 65 -8.34 -4.82 -7.86
C VAL A 65 -9.79 -4.42 -8.19
N LYS A 66 -10.78 -5.09 -7.57
CA LYS A 66 -12.21 -4.77 -7.70
C LYS A 66 -12.61 -3.42 -7.09
N ASP A 67 -11.76 -2.86 -6.23
CA ASP A 67 -12.02 -1.58 -5.56
C ASP A 67 -11.59 -0.38 -6.40
N LEU A 68 -10.88 -0.59 -7.52
CA LEU A 68 -10.52 0.48 -8.46
C LEU A 68 -11.78 1.24 -8.89
N LYS A 69 -11.75 2.57 -8.80
CA LYS A 69 -12.83 3.44 -9.32
C LYS A 69 -12.88 3.53 -10.84
N VAL A 70 -12.06 2.75 -11.52
CA VAL A 70 -12.04 2.55 -12.97
C VAL A 70 -12.03 1.05 -13.28
N ASN A 71 -12.44 0.70 -14.49
CA ASN A 71 -12.46 -0.67 -14.99
C ASN A 71 -11.85 -0.77 -16.39
N GLY A 72 -11.83 -1.98 -16.97
CA GLY A 72 -11.23 -2.20 -18.28
C GLY A 72 -11.90 -1.42 -19.42
N ARG A 73 -13.19 -1.08 -19.31
CA ARG A 73 -13.87 -0.23 -20.31
C ARG A 73 -13.31 1.18 -20.28
N ASP A 74 -13.08 1.73 -19.08
CA ASP A 74 -12.48 3.06 -18.93
C ASP A 74 -11.09 3.11 -19.59
N VAL A 75 -10.28 2.06 -19.39
CA VAL A 75 -8.95 1.96 -20.03
C VAL A 75 -9.08 1.92 -21.56
N MET A 76 -9.99 1.10 -22.09
CA MET A 76 -10.23 1.01 -23.54
C MET A 76 -10.72 2.33 -24.13
N GLU A 77 -11.63 3.03 -23.45
CA GLU A 77 -12.19 4.31 -23.90
C GLU A 77 -11.14 5.43 -23.87
N VAL A 78 -10.33 5.49 -22.80
CA VAL A 78 -9.30 6.54 -22.64
C VAL A 78 -8.17 6.39 -23.66
N LEU A 79 -7.77 5.15 -23.98
CA LEU A 79 -6.63 4.86 -24.85
C LEU A 79 -7.01 4.52 -26.29
N GLY A 80 -8.30 4.34 -26.58
CA GLY A 80 -8.77 3.90 -27.89
C GLY A 80 -8.27 2.52 -28.31
N ILE A 81 -7.97 1.64 -27.34
CA ILE A 81 -7.44 0.29 -27.60
C ILE A 81 -8.53 -0.78 -27.54
N SER A 82 -8.32 -1.87 -28.30
CA SER A 82 -9.15 -3.07 -28.22
C SER A 82 -8.88 -3.87 -26.94
N PRO A 83 -9.83 -4.72 -26.50
CA PRO A 83 -9.62 -5.60 -25.35
C PRO A 83 -8.41 -6.53 -25.60
N GLY A 84 -7.53 -6.63 -24.60
CA GLY A 84 -6.32 -7.45 -24.67
C GLY A 84 -5.46 -7.35 -23.40
N PRO A 85 -4.32 -8.05 -23.36
CA PRO A 85 -3.43 -8.12 -22.18
C PRO A 85 -3.01 -6.74 -21.64
N LYS A 86 -2.77 -5.78 -22.55
CA LYS A 86 -2.41 -4.39 -22.22
C LYS A 86 -3.42 -3.70 -21.29
N VAL A 87 -4.71 -4.01 -21.39
CA VAL A 87 -5.75 -3.47 -20.49
C VAL A 87 -5.54 -3.97 -19.06
N GLY A 88 -5.21 -5.26 -18.91
CA GLY A 88 -4.92 -5.88 -17.62
C GLY A 88 -3.66 -5.29 -16.98
N GLU A 89 -2.58 -5.14 -17.77
CA GLU A 89 -1.31 -4.55 -17.31
C GLU A 89 -1.49 -3.13 -16.76
N ILE A 90 -2.35 -2.32 -17.40
CA ILE A 90 -2.65 -0.96 -16.92
C ILE A 90 -3.46 -1.00 -15.62
N LEU A 91 -4.48 -1.86 -15.53
CA LEU A 91 -5.26 -2.02 -14.29
C LEU A 91 -4.38 -2.52 -13.13
N GLU A 92 -3.43 -3.41 -13.40
CA GLU A 92 -2.45 -3.87 -12.41
C GLU A 92 -1.54 -2.73 -11.94
N LYS A 93 -1.06 -1.87 -12.85
CA LYS A 93 -0.26 -0.68 -12.49
C LYS A 93 -1.02 0.32 -11.64
N LEU A 94 -2.27 0.60 -11.99
CA LEU A 94 -3.16 1.44 -11.18
C LEU A 94 -3.40 0.81 -9.81
N PHE A 95 -3.59 -0.51 -9.76
CA PHE A 95 -3.76 -1.24 -8.51
C PHE A 95 -2.52 -1.13 -7.62
N GLU A 96 -1.32 -1.29 -8.18
CA GLU A 96 -0.05 -1.07 -7.47
C GLU A 96 0.03 0.34 -6.87
N GLU A 97 -0.38 1.36 -7.61
CA GLU A 97 -0.39 2.74 -7.10
C GLU A 97 -1.34 2.91 -5.91
N ILE A 98 -2.59 2.43 -6.00
CA ILE A 98 -3.56 2.58 -4.89
C ILE A 98 -3.20 1.69 -3.69
N MET A 99 -2.46 0.60 -3.92
CA MET A 99 -1.90 -0.21 -2.84
C MET A 99 -0.85 0.56 -2.04
N GLU A 100 -0.09 1.46 -2.68
CA GLU A 100 0.82 2.36 -1.96
C GLU A 100 0.04 3.54 -1.36
N GLU A 101 -0.85 4.15 -2.12
CA GLU A 101 -1.55 5.38 -1.82
C GLU A 101 -3.07 5.24 -2.06
N PRO A 102 -3.84 4.64 -1.12
CA PRO A 102 -5.26 4.34 -1.31
C PRO A 102 -6.13 5.57 -1.59
N HIS A 103 -5.70 6.75 -1.13
CA HIS A 103 -6.38 8.01 -1.41
C HIS A 103 -6.34 8.40 -2.90
N LYS A 104 -5.42 7.84 -3.69
CA LYS A 104 -5.37 8.01 -5.14
C LYS A 104 -6.40 7.17 -5.89
N ASN A 105 -7.18 6.34 -5.19
CA ASN A 105 -8.30 5.61 -5.77
C ASN A 105 -9.51 6.52 -6.03
N GLU A 106 -9.27 7.61 -6.75
CA GLU A 106 -10.24 8.58 -7.21
C GLU A 106 -10.35 8.49 -8.73
N ARG A 107 -11.58 8.48 -9.25
CA ARG A 107 -11.82 8.21 -10.66
C ARG A 107 -11.07 9.18 -11.57
N GLU A 108 -11.08 10.47 -11.23
CA GLU A 108 -10.41 11.52 -12.02
C GLU A 108 -8.89 11.34 -12.03
N HIS A 109 -8.28 11.04 -10.87
CA HIS A 109 -6.86 10.70 -10.77
C HIS A 109 -6.52 9.49 -11.65
N LEU A 110 -7.25 8.38 -11.49
CA LEU A 110 -7.01 7.15 -12.23
C LEU A 110 -7.17 7.32 -13.75
N LEU A 111 -8.14 8.12 -14.22
CA LEU A 111 -8.30 8.43 -15.65
C LEU A 111 -7.11 9.24 -16.19
N SER A 112 -6.59 10.19 -15.40
CA SER A 112 -5.38 10.93 -15.78
C SER A 112 -4.15 10.03 -15.82
N GLU A 113 -4.07 9.07 -14.89
CA GLU A 113 -2.99 8.11 -14.81
C GLU A 113 -2.99 7.12 -15.97
N ILE A 114 -4.16 6.65 -16.42
CA ILE A 114 -4.27 5.80 -17.63
C ILE A 114 -3.61 6.47 -18.83
N LYS A 115 -3.87 7.76 -19.05
CA LYS A 115 -3.23 8.54 -20.13
C LYS A 115 -1.72 8.65 -19.95
N ARG A 116 -1.26 8.82 -18.72
CA ARG A 116 0.18 8.88 -18.42
C ARG A 116 0.87 7.56 -18.75
N LEU A 117 0.27 6.43 -18.36
CA LEU A 117 0.82 5.09 -18.60
C LEU A 117 0.91 4.75 -20.09
N GLU A 118 0.06 5.31 -20.95
CA GLU A 118 0.18 5.14 -22.42
C GLU A 118 1.59 5.49 -22.92
N SER A 119 2.16 6.60 -22.42
CA SER A 119 3.48 7.08 -22.83
C SER A 119 4.63 6.16 -22.40
N VAL A 120 4.40 5.28 -21.40
CA VAL A 120 5.39 4.35 -20.87
C VAL A 120 5.37 3.02 -21.63
N PHE A 121 4.23 2.66 -22.22
CA PHE A 121 4.02 1.42 -23.00
C PHE A 121 4.00 1.64 -24.52
N SER A 122 4.49 2.80 -24.99
CA SER A 122 4.66 3.16 -26.40
C SER A 122 6.14 3.09 -26.79
#